data_AF-A0AAP3YIY6-F1
#
_entry.id   AF-A0AAP3YIY6-F1
#
_cell.length_a   1.000
_cell.length_b   1.000
_cell.length_c   1.000
_cell.angle_alpha   90.00
_cell.angle_beta   90.00
_cell.angle_gamma   90.00
#
_symmetry.space_group_name_H-M   'P 1'
#
loop_
_entity.id
_entity.type
_entity.pdbx_description
1 polymer ?
#
loop_
_entity_poly.entity_id
_entity_poly.type
_entity_poly.pdbx_seq_one_letter_code
_entity_poly.pdbx_strand_id
1 'polypeptide(L)'
;AQNYIDILVDKGYKVAICEQVEDPKQAKGMVKREVIQLVTPGTIIDESVGEAKENNYLTALHFENNQYGFAYVDLSTGELKVSVLNTIDTILNELIRLRTKEIVVDSSVNDEVLNQIKNLKILISEQNDTEDSSEVSFASQDVENSVEVEVIKHLITYLKITQKRALSHLQRAVHYEPSQ
;
A
#
# COMPACT_ATOMS: atom_id res chain seq x y z
N ALA A 1 -19.41 3.28 13.46
CA ALA A 1 -18.05 3.84 13.33
C ALA A 1 -17.54 3.66 11.90
N GLN A 2 -17.67 2.46 11.33
CA GLN A 2 -17.27 2.14 9.94
C GLN A 2 -17.65 3.21 8.92
N ASN A 3 -18.95 3.56 8.81
CA ASN A 3 -19.42 4.59 7.86
C ASN A 3 -18.72 5.96 7.92
N TYR A 4 -18.17 6.39 9.06
CA TYR A 4 -17.44 7.67 9.14
C TYR A 4 -15.98 7.55 8.71
N ILE A 5 -15.37 6.38 8.95
CA ILE A 5 -14.02 6.06 8.48
C ILE A 5 -14.04 6.02 6.96
N ASP A 6 -15.01 5.33 6.38
CA ASP A 6 -15.15 5.19 4.93
C ASP A 6 -15.28 6.57 4.24
N ILE A 7 -16.10 7.48 4.78
CA ILE A 7 -16.25 8.86 4.27
C ILE A 7 -14.93 9.65 4.31
N LEU A 8 -14.14 9.51 5.38
CA LEU A 8 -12.86 10.21 5.50
C LEU A 8 -11.82 9.63 4.56
N VAL A 9 -11.78 8.31 4.44
CA VAL A 9 -10.87 7.57 3.57
C VAL A 9 -11.17 7.86 2.10
N ASP A 10 -12.45 7.91 1.70
CA ASP A 10 -12.84 8.31 0.33
C ASP A 10 -12.48 9.76 -0.02
N LYS A 11 -12.28 10.62 0.99
CA LYS A 11 -11.74 11.97 0.80
C LYS A 11 -10.22 12.03 0.77
N GLY A 12 -9.54 10.89 0.83
CA GLY A 12 -8.07 10.79 0.82
C GLY A 12 -7.41 10.96 2.19
N TYR A 13 -8.17 10.95 3.29
CA TYR A 13 -7.58 11.04 4.63
C TYR A 13 -7.11 9.68 5.16
N LYS A 14 -6.00 9.69 5.88
CA LYS A 14 -5.54 8.55 6.69
C LYS A 14 -6.19 8.61 8.07
N VAL A 15 -6.75 7.50 8.55
CA VAL A 15 -7.48 7.42 9.82
C VAL A 15 -6.80 6.43 10.75
N ALA A 16 -6.30 6.92 11.89
CA ALA A 16 -5.69 6.08 12.92
C ALA A 16 -6.77 5.50 13.85
N ILE A 17 -6.77 4.18 14.03
CA ILE A 17 -7.63 3.46 14.96
C ILE A 17 -6.85 3.25 16.26
N CYS A 18 -7.36 3.83 17.35
CA CYS A 18 -6.75 3.74 18.67
C CYS A 18 -7.59 2.86 19.59
N GLU A 19 -6.96 1.84 20.19
CA GLU A 19 -7.59 1.03 21.23
C GLU A 19 -6.93 1.26 22.59
N GLN A 20 -7.73 0.99 23.62
CA GLN A 20 -7.26 1.01 24.99
C GLN A 20 -6.53 -0.30 25.29
N VAL A 21 -5.27 -0.18 25.74
CA VAL A 21 -4.39 -1.34 25.95
C VAL A 21 -4.23 -1.75 27.41
N GLU A 22 -4.76 -0.96 28.34
CA GLU A 22 -4.71 -1.25 29.78
C GLU A 22 -6.09 -1.34 30.42
N ASP A 23 -6.20 -2.12 31.49
CA ASP A 23 -7.45 -2.26 32.26
C ASP A 23 -7.77 -0.91 32.97
N PRO A 24 -8.95 -0.32 32.73
CA PRO A 24 -9.31 0.95 33.36
C PRO A 24 -9.35 0.88 34.89
N LYS A 25 -9.54 -0.32 35.46
CA LYS A 25 -9.54 -0.54 36.91
C LYS A 25 -8.13 -0.50 37.52
N GLN A 26 -7.10 -0.75 36.71
CA GLN A 26 -5.70 -0.74 37.13
C GLN A 26 -5.03 0.62 36.88
N ALA A 27 -5.63 1.46 36.03
CA ALA A 27 -5.09 2.76 35.67
C ALA A 27 -5.25 3.79 36.80
N LYS A 28 -4.14 4.44 37.19
CA LYS A 28 -4.16 5.64 38.05
C LYS A 28 -4.25 6.88 37.17
N GLY A 29 -5.45 7.22 36.71
CA GLY A 29 -5.72 8.41 35.88
C GLY A 29 -6.25 8.07 34.51
N MET A 30 -5.76 8.73 33.47
CA MET A 30 -6.23 8.51 32.09
C MET A 30 -5.66 7.21 31.52
N VAL A 31 -6.50 6.43 30.86
CA VAL A 31 -6.12 5.14 30.29
C VAL A 31 -5.20 5.28 29.07
N LYS A 32 -4.19 4.42 28.97
CA LYS A 32 -3.26 4.32 27.84
C LYS A 32 -4.00 3.83 26.60
N ARG A 33 -3.80 4.55 25.50
CA ARG A 33 -4.30 4.21 24.17
C ARG A 33 -3.14 4.05 23.21
N GLU A 34 -3.22 3.05 22.35
CA GLU A 34 -2.25 2.80 21.30
C GLU A 34 -2.94 2.73 19.94
N VAL A 35 -2.26 3.22 18.91
CA VAL A 35 -2.72 3.07 17.53
C VAL A 35 -2.52 1.62 17.13
N ILE A 36 -3.63 0.90 16.94
CA ILE A 36 -3.61 -0.51 16.53
C ILE A 36 -3.64 -0.68 15.01
N GLN A 37 -4.10 0.32 14.25
CA GLN A 37 -4.16 0.27 12.79
C GLN A 37 -4.24 1.69 12.22
N LEU A 38 -3.63 1.91 11.06
CA LEU A 38 -3.81 3.10 10.23
C LEU A 38 -4.55 2.69 8.96
N VAL A 39 -5.79 3.14 8.83
CA VAL A 39 -6.63 2.90 7.65
C VAL A 39 -6.38 4.00 6.63
N THR A 40 -6.14 3.63 5.39
CA THR A 40 -5.82 4.52 4.27
C THR A 40 -6.64 4.16 3.02
N PRO A 41 -6.73 5.04 2.00
CA PRO A 41 -7.50 4.78 0.79
C PRO A 41 -7.14 3.48 0.07
N GLY A 42 -5.86 3.10 0.04
CA GLY A 42 -5.42 1.84 -0.57
C GLY A 42 -5.45 0.65 0.38
N THR A 43 -5.74 0.84 1.67
CA THR A 43 -5.71 -0.25 2.66
C THR A 43 -7.05 -0.62 3.28
N ILE A 44 -8.12 0.10 2.90
CA ILE A 44 -9.48 -0.26 3.30
C ILE A 44 -9.91 -1.56 2.62
N ILE A 45 -10.40 -2.51 3.42
CA ILE A 45 -10.99 -3.76 2.96
C ILE A 45 -12.49 -3.64 3.23
N ASP A 46 -13.30 -3.72 2.17
CA ASP A 46 -14.74 -3.70 2.32
C ASP A 46 -15.24 -5.07 2.85
N GLU A 47 -15.83 -5.05 4.04
CA GLU A 47 -16.40 -6.23 4.70
C GLU A 47 -17.92 -6.36 4.43
N SER A 48 -18.51 -5.48 3.63
CA SER A 48 -19.94 -5.53 3.32
C SER A 48 -20.30 -6.82 2.59
N VAL A 49 -21.19 -7.61 3.21
CA VAL A 49 -21.64 -8.91 2.71
C VAL A 49 -22.70 -8.67 1.64
N GLY A 50 -22.34 -8.85 0.36
CA GLY A 50 -23.32 -9.02 -0.73
C GLY A 50 -23.21 -8.06 -1.92
N GLU A 51 -22.39 -7.01 -1.85
CA GLU A 51 -22.07 -6.18 -3.01
C GLU A 51 -20.83 -6.74 -3.72
N ALA A 52 -20.75 -6.52 -5.04
CA ALA A 52 -19.59 -6.95 -5.81
C ALA A 52 -18.34 -6.26 -5.23
N LYS A 53 -17.42 -7.05 -4.66
CA LYS A 53 -16.13 -6.53 -4.18
C LYS A 53 -15.41 -5.89 -5.36
N GLU A 54 -15.37 -4.57 -5.40
CA GLU A 54 -14.41 -3.88 -6.26
C GLU A 54 -13.02 -4.08 -5.65
N ASN A 55 -12.06 -4.49 -6.48
CA ASN A 55 -10.68 -4.62 -6.04
C ASN A 55 -10.16 -3.24 -5.61
N ASN A 56 -9.55 -3.17 -4.43
CA ASN A 56 -8.89 -1.97 -3.94
C ASN A 56 -7.38 -2.19 -3.96
N TYR A 57 -6.75 -1.77 -5.04
CA TYR A 57 -5.32 -1.95 -5.23
C TYR A 57 -4.53 -0.82 -4.57
N LEU A 58 -3.63 -1.19 -3.65
CA LEU A 58 -2.54 -0.32 -3.22
C LEU A 58 -1.37 -0.53 -4.17
N THR A 59 -0.84 0.55 -4.71
CA THR A 59 0.31 0.49 -5.63
C THR A 59 1.57 1.04 -4.98
N ALA A 60 2.73 0.69 -5.52
CA ALA A 60 4.01 1.25 -5.14
C ALA A 60 4.87 1.55 -6.36
N LEU A 61 5.71 2.57 -6.26
CA LEU A 61 6.66 2.99 -7.29
C LEU A 61 8.02 3.25 -6.67
N HIS A 62 9.07 2.70 -7.29
CA HIS A 62 10.46 2.93 -6.95
C HIS A 62 11.24 3.16 -8.24
N PHE A 63 12.22 4.06 -8.23
CA PHE A 63 13.03 4.39 -9.39
C PHE A 63 14.50 4.07 -9.14
N GLU A 64 15.05 3.14 -9.94
CA GLU A 64 16.45 2.77 -9.87
C GLU A 64 16.94 2.37 -11.28
N ASN A 65 18.23 2.58 -11.58
CA ASN A 65 18.84 2.13 -12.82
C ASN A 65 18.10 2.59 -14.10
N ASN A 66 17.51 3.79 -14.06
CA ASN A 66 16.71 4.37 -15.14
C ASN A 66 15.45 3.55 -15.49
N GLN A 67 14.91 2.84 -14.50
CA GLN A 67 13.70 2.02 -14.60
C GLN A 67 12.79 2.29 -13.40
N TYR A 68 11.49 2.12 -13.59
CA TYR A 68 10.51 2.21 -12.52
C TYR A 68 10.06 0.81 -12.12
N GLY A 69 10.40 0.38 -10.91
CA GLY A 69 9.72 -0.75 -10.27
C GLY A 69 8.32 -0.33 -9.92
N PHE A 70 7.33 -1.11 -10.36
CA PHE A 70 5.93 -0.90 -10.06
C PHE A 70 5.34 -2.16 -9.47
N ALA A 71 4.73 -2.05 -8.29
CA ALA A 71 4.03 -3.16 -7.66
C ALA A 71 2.61 -2.76 -7.28
N TYR A 72 1.73 -3.74 -7.21
CA TYR A 72 0.42 -3.56 -6.63
C TYR A 72 -0.04 -4.78 -5.85
N VAL A 73 -0.86 -4.53 -4.84
CA VAL A 73 -1.42 -5.56 -3.97
C VAL A 73 -2.92 -5.35 -3.80
N ASP A 74 -3.67 -6.45 -3.81
CA ASP A 74 -5.03 -6.50 -3.28
C ASP A 74 -4.98 -7.15 -1.90
N LEU A 75 -5.19 -6.33 -0.86
CA LEU A 75 -5.18 -6.76 0.54
C LEU A 75 -6.26 -7.78 0.87
N SER A 76 -7.34 -7.84 0.11
CA SER A 76 -8.46 -8.74 0.36
C SER A 76 -8.19 -10.17 -0.15
N THR A 77 -7.48 -10.30 -1.26
CA THR A 77 -7.16 -11.59 -1.90
C THR A 77 -5.72 -12.04 -1.64
N GLY A 78 -4.84 -11.11 -1.24
CA GLY A 78 -3.41 -11.33 -1.11
C GLY A 78 -2.66 -11.32 -2.44
N GLU A 79 -3.33 -11.02 -3.55
CA GLU A 79 -2.68 -10.89 -4.86
C GLU A 79 -1.58 -9.84 -4.78
N LEU A 80 -0.38 -10.20 -5.24
CA LEU A 80 0.77 -9.30 -5.35
C LEU A 80 1.36 -9.43 -6.75
N LYS A 81 1.50 -8.29 -7.42
CA LYS A 81 1.96 -8.19 -8.80
C LYS A 81 3.06 -7.15 -8.89
N VAL A 82 4.04 -7.41 -9.74
CA VAL A 82 5.18 -6.53 -9.94
C VAL A 82 5.55 -6.46 -11.41
N SER A 83 6.09 -5.32 -11.83
CA SER A 83 6.58 -5.10 -13.19
C SER A 83 7.66 -4.02 -13.17
N VAL A 84 8.42 -3.96 -14.25
CA VAL A 84 9.23 -2.79 -14.58
C VAL A 84 8.52 -1.93 -15.63
N LEU A 85 8.43 -0.63 -15.37
CA LEU A 85 7.89 0.38 -16.27
C LEU A 85 9.03 1.32 -16.72
N ASN A 86 8.92 1.82 -17.95
CA ASN A 86 10.00 2.62 -18.56
C ASN A 86 9.63 4.09 -18.78
N THR A 87 8.34 4.44 -18.69
CA THR A 87 7.86 5.81 -19.00
C THR A 87 6.81 6.29 -18.00
N ILE A 88 6.68 7.61 -17.88
CA ILE A 88 5.63 8.24 -17.08
C ILE A 88 4.25 7.82 -17.59
N ASP A 89 4.04 7.78 -18.90
CA ASP A 89 2.76 7.38 -19.50
C ASP A 89 2.35 5.96 -19.11
N THR A 90 3.30 5.01 -19.12
CA THR A 90 3.02 3.63 -18.67
C THR A 90 2.64 3.57 -17.19
N ILE A 91 3.23 4.41 -16.33
CA ILE A 91 2.87 4.50 -14.90
C ILE A 91 1.44 5.03 -14.78
N LEU A 92 1.12 6.14 -15.46
CA LEU A 92 -0.20 6.76 -15.39
C LEU A 92 -1.30 5.82 -15.92
N ASN A 93 -1.03 5.10 -17.02
CA ASN A 93 -1.96 4.11 -17.58
C ASN A 93 -2.25 2.99 -16.58
N GLU A 94 -1.24 2.46 -15.90
CA GLU A 94 -1.42 1.42 -14.89
C GLU A 94 -2.20 1.91 -13.69
N LEU A 95 -1.91 3.13 -13.19
CA LEU A 95 -2.66 3.74 -12.08
C LEU A 95 -4.14 3.93 -12.42
N ILE A 96 -4.45 4.33 -13.65
CA ILE A 96 -5.84 4.49 -14.12
C ILE A 96 -6.51 3.12 -14.27
N ARG A 97 -5.82 2.15 -14.89
CA ARG A 97 -6.34 0.79 -15.10
C ARG A 97 -6.68 0.09 -13.79
N LEU A 98 -5.82 0.23 -12.79
CA LEU A 98 -5.98 -0.34 -11.46
C LEU A 98 -6.93 0.48 -10.57
N ARG A 99 -7.42 1.63 -11.05
CA ARG A 99 -8.24 2.59 -10.28
C ARG A 99 -7.59 2.94 -8.93
N THR A 100 -6.27 3.12 -8.95
CA THR A 100 -5.47 3.33 -7.75
C THR A 100 -5.99 4.52 -6.96
N LYS A 101 -6.28 4.30 -5.67
CA LYS A 101 -6.62 5.38 -4.72
C LYS A 101 -5.40 5.91 -3.97
N GLU A 102 -4.38 5.06 -3.82
CA GLU A 102 -3.16 5.36 -3.09
C GLU A 102 -1.94 4.69 -3.74
N ILE A 103 -0.85 5.45 -3.83
CA ILE A 103 0.46 4.96 -4.27
C ILE A 103 1.51 5.23 -3.19
N VAL A 104 2.30 4.21 -2.90
CA VAL A 104 3.48 4.29 -2.04
C VAL A 104 4.69 4.66 -2.90
N VAL A 105 5.44 5.66 -2.48
CA VAL A 105 6.67 6.09 -3.17
C VAL A 105 7.78 6.26 -2.16
N ASP A 106 9.01 6.18 -2.62
CA ASP A 106 10.19 6.60 -1.87
C ASP A 106 10.81 7.85 -2.51
N SER A 107 11.86 8.36 -1.89
CA SER A 107 12.58 9.55 -2.34
C SER A 107 13.28 9.42 -3.71
N SER A 108 13.31 8.22 -4.30
CA SER A 108 13.89 7.99 -5.62
C SER A 108 13.01 8.54 -6.75
N VAL A 109 11.69 8.64 -6.51
CA VAL A 109 10.72 9.13 -7.50
C VAL A 109 10.78 10.66 -7.59
N ASN A 110 11.04 11.18 -8.79
CA ASN A 110 11.22 12.61 -9.01
C ASN A 110 9.90 13.42 -8.93
N ASP A 111 10.02 14.73 -8.70
CA ASP A 111 8.88 15.64 -8.57
C ASP A 111 7.99 15.72 -9.81
N GLU A 112 8.56 15.52 -11.01
CA GLU A 112 7.78 15.53 -12.26
C GLU A 112 6.73 14.41 -12.26
N VAL A 113 7.15 13.18 -11.95
CA VAL A 113 6.26 12.01 -11.82
C VAL A 113 5.25 12.23 -10.70
N LEU A 114 5.70 12.70 -9.53
CA LEU A 114 4.82 12.95 -8.39
C LEU A 114 3.73 13.98 -8.71
N ASN A 115 4.05 15.02 -9.48
CA ASN A 115 3.08 16.04 -9.90
C ASN A 115 2.03 15.47 -10.87
N GLN A 116 2.43 14.59 -11.80
CA GLN A 116 1.48 13.91 -12.69
C GLN A 116 0.53 13.00 -11.91
N ILE A 117 1.04 12.25 -10.93
CA ILE A 117 0.22 11.40 -10.06
C ILE A 117 -0.76 12.25 -9.24
N LYS A 118 -0.32 13.39 -8.67
CA LYS A 118 -1.18 14.31 -7.91
C LYS A 118 -2.35 14.84 -8.75
N ASN A 119 -2.15 15.06 -10.05
CA ASN A 119 -3.21 15.52 -10.95
C ASN A 119 -4.34 14.48 -11.12
N LEU A 120 -4.04 13.20 -10.92
CA LEU A 120 -5.03 12.11 -10.90
C LEU A 120 -5.81 12.03 -9.58
N LYS A 121 -5.52 12.90 -8.60
CA LYS A 121 -6.10 12.92 -7.24
C LYS A 121 -5.83 11.62 -6.46
N ILE A 122 -4.75 10.93 -6.78
CA ILE A 122 -4.27 9.76 -6.06
C ILE A 122 -3.53 10.22 -4.81
N LEU A 123 -3.79 9.58 -3.67
CA LEU A 123 -3.02 9.83 -2.45
C LEU A 123 -1.59 9.31 -2.63
N ILE A 124 -0.60 10.17 -2.37
CA ILE A 124 0.80 9.78 -2.35
C ILE A 124 1.23 9.53 -0.89
N SER A 125 1.77 8.35 -0.63
CA SER A 125 2.27 7.91 0.66
C SER A 125 3.78 7.68 0.57
N GLU A 126 4.55 8.47 1.31
CA GLU A 126 6.00 8.31 1.35
C GLU A 126 6.41 7.18 2.30
N GLN A 127 7.29 6.29 1.82
CA GLN A 127 7.92 5.22 2.59
C GLN A 127 9.39 5.10 2.19
N ASN A 128 10.27 5.87 2.84
CA ASN A 128 11.70 5.88 2.56
C ASN A 128 12.46 4.76 3.28
N ASP A 129 12.01 4.42 4.49
CA ASP A 129 12.62 3.35 5.25
C ASP A 129 12.12 1.99 4.76
N THR A 130 13.02 1.02 4.68
CA THR A 130 12.68 -0.36 4.35
C THR A 130 13.24 -1.30 5.40
N GLU A 131 12.51 -2.37 5.68
CA GLU A 131 12.95 -3.39 6.64
C GLU A 131 13.00 -4.75 5.93
N ASP A 132 14.13 -5.44 6.10
CA ASP A 132 14.19 -6.86 5.74
C ASP A 132 13.29 -7.65 6.68
N SER A 133 12.41 -8.45 6.10
CA SER A 133 11.49 -9.28 6.88
C SER A 133 11.12 -10.55 6.14
N SER A 134 10.63 -11.53 6.90
CA SER A 134 10.18 -12.81 6.36
C SER A 134 9.08 -12.64 5.30
N GLU A 135 8.22 -11.64 5.44
CA GLU A 135 7.17 -11.34 4.45
C GLU A 135 7.77 -10.85 3.14
N VAL A 136 8.80 -9.97 3.20
CA VAL A 136 9.51 -9.52 2.01
C VAL A 136 10.20 -10.70 1.32
N SER A 137 10.98 -11.49 2.07
CA SER A 137 11.71 -12.63 1.49
C SER A 137 10.77 -13.68 0.88
N PHE A 138 9.61 -13.92 1.48
CA PHE A 138 8.60 -14.83 0.94
C PHE A 138 7.97 -14.25 -0.33
N ALA A 139 7.56 -12.98 -0.29
CA ALA A 139 6.86 -12.33 -1.38
C ALA A 139 7.75 -12.18 -2.63
N SER A 140 9.04 -11.85 -2.47
CA SER A 140 9.96 -11.66 -3.59
C SER A 140 10.71 -12.93 -4.02
N GLN A 141 10.39 -14.10 -3.45
CA GLN A 141 11.16 -15.33 -3.67
C GLN A 141 11.27 -15.74 -5.16
N ASP A 142 10.24 -15.47 -5.95
CA ASP A 142 10.17 -15.82 -7.38
C ASP A 142 10.59 -14.65 -8.31
N VAL A 143 11.14 -13.57 -7.75
CA VAL A 143 11.50 -12.33 -8.47
C VAL A 143 13.01 -12.16 -8.52
N GLU A 144 13.56 -12.07 -9.74
CA GLU A 144 15.02 -11.93 -9.94
C GLU A 144 15.47 -10.47 -10.14
N ASN A 145 14.59 -9.60 -10.62
CA ASN A 145 14.95 -8.21 -10.92
C ASN A 145 15.07 -7.39 -9.63
N SER A 146 16.21 -6.72 -9.42
CA SER A 146 16.47 -5.95 -8.19
C SER A 146 15.50 -4.80 -7.98
N VAL A 147 15.12 -4.10 -9.05
CA VAL A 147 14.18 -2.96 -9.00
C VAL A 147 12.79 -3.45 -8.57
N GLU A 148 12.38 -4.64 -9.01
CA GLU A 148 11.14 -5.28 -8.60
C GLU A 148 11.18 -5.71 -7.13
N VAL A 149 12.30 -6.27 -6.68
CA VAL A 149 12.49 -6.65 -5.27
C VAL A 149 12.40 -5.42 -4.36
N GLU A 150 13.02 -4.30 -4.73
CA GLU A 150 13.00 -3.07 -3.93
C GLU A 150 11.59 -2.47 -3.85
N VAL A 151 10.85 -2.37 -4.96
CA VAL A 151 9.47 -1.85 -4.90
C VAL A 151 8.54 -2.73 -4.05
N ILE A 152 8.72 -4.07 -4.09
CA ILE A 152 8.00 -5.00 -3.21
C ILE A 152 8.34 -4.71 -1.74
N LYS A 153 9.62 -4.47 -1.43
CA LYS A 153 10.09 -4.18 -0.07
C LYS A 153 9.46 -2.90 0.47
N HIS A 154 9.42 -1.82 -0.31
CA HIS A 154 8.73 -0.57 0.07
C HIS A 154 7.24 -0.82 0.33
N LEU A 155 6.56 -1.52 -0.58
CA LEU A 155 5.12 -1.82 -0.45
C LEU A 155 4.82 -2.63 0.81
N ILE A 156 5.55 -3.72 1.06
CA ILE A 156 5.33 -4.58 2.22
C ILE A 156 5.67 -3.87 3.52
N THR A 157 6.74 -3.08 3.56
CA THR A 157 7.09 -2.28 4.75
C THR A 157 5.96 -1.31 5.09
N TYR A 158 5.41 -0.62 4.09
CA TYR A 158 4.27 0.28 4.28
C TYR A 158 3.02 -0.46 4.81
N LEU A 159 2.70 -1.63 4.25
CA LEU A 159 1.59 -2.46 4.73
C LEU A 159 1.78 -2.90 6.18
N LYS A 160 2.99 -3.30 6.58
CA LYS A 160 3.27 -3.70 7.96
C LYS A 160 3.07 -2.56 8.94
N ILE A 161 3.55 -1.37 8.60
CA ILE A 161 3.40 -0.17 9.43
C ILE A 161 1.92 0.24 9.56
N THR A 162 1.17 0.20 8.47
CA THR A 162 -0.24 0.63 8.45
C THR A 162 -1.17 -0.40 9.08
N GLN A 163 -1.01 -1.68 8.74
CA GLN A 163 -1.93 -2.73 9.17
C GLN A 163 -1.62 -3.25 10.57
N LYS A 164 -0.36 -3.21 11.01
CA LYS A 164 0.11 -3.74 12.31
C LYS A 164 -0.38 -5.16 12.66
N ARG A 165 -0.67 -5.96 11.63
CA ARG A 165 -1.08 -7.37 11.71
C ARG A 165 -0.21 -8.19 10.77
N ALA A 166 -0.14 -9.50 11.04
CA ALA A 166 0.56 -10.43 10.16
C ALA A 166 -0.11 -10.46 8.77
N LEU A 167 0.71 -10.36 7.71
CA LEU A 167 0.27 -10.42 6.32
C LEU A 167 0.32 -11.88 5.80
N SER A 168 -0.22 -12.81 6.57
CA SER A 168 -0.03 -14.25 6.34
C SER A 168 -0.71 -14.79 5.08
N HIS A 169 -1.69 -14.07 4.54
CA HIS A 169 -2.40 -14.41 3.31
C HIS A 169 -1.79 -13.78 2.05
N LEU A 170 -0.75 -12.95 2.20
CA LEU A 170 -0.05 -12.35 1.07
C LEU A 170 0.58 -13.46 0.22
N GLN A 171 0.38 -13.39 -1.09
CA GLN A 171 0.92 -14.35 -2.05
C GLN A 171 2.29 -13.90 -2.53
N ARG A 172 3.02 -14.81 -3.19
CA ARG A 172 4.28 -14.46 -3.84
C ARG A 172 4.01 -13.50 -5.00
N ALA A 173 4.90 -12.54 -5.18
CA ALA A 173 4.83 -11.58 -6.26
C ALA A 173 4.94 -12.32 -7.59
N VAL A 174 4.00 -12.03 -8.49
CA VAL A 174 4.03 -12.55 -9.85
C VAL A 174 4.35 -11.38 -10.78
N HIS A 175 5.46 -11.51 -11.49
CA HIS A 175 5.80 -10.59 -12.57
C HIS A 175 4.67 -10.56 -13.61
N TYR A 176 4.31 -9.38 -14.11
CA TYR A 176 3.37 -9.21 -15.20
C TYR A 176 3.88 -8.20 -16.21
N GLU A 177 3.46 -8.36 -17.46
CA GLU A 177 3.75 -7.41 -18.52
C GLU A 177 2.53 -6.48 -18.70
N PRO A 178 2.68 -5.16 -18.48
CA PRO A 178 1.63 -4.19 -18.72
C PRO A 178 1.18 -4.24 -20.18
N SER A 179 -0.12 -4.12 -20.40
CA SER A 179 -0.66 -4.03 -21.76
C SER A 179 -0.24 -2.67 -22.36
N GLN A 180 0.37 -2.69 -23.54
CA GLN A 180 0.77 -1.47 -24.26
C GLN A 180 -0.41 -0.66 -24.77
#